data_AF-A0A418Y7H2-F1
#
_entry.id   AF-A0A418Y7H2-F1
#
_cell.length_a   1.000
_cell.length_b   1.000
_cell.length_c   1.000
_cell.angle_alpha   90.00
_cell.angle_beta   90.00
_cell.angle_gamma   90.00
#
_symmetry.space_group_name_H-M   'P 1'
#
loop_
_entity.id
_entity.type
_entity.pdbx_description
1 polymer ?
#
loop_
_entity_poly.entity_id
_entity_poly.type
_entity_poly.pdbx_seq_one_letter_code
_entity_poly.pdbx_strand_id
1 'polypeptide(L)'
;MAARIAAMIGKDPKPYQAEAERIGRAMRSYLLMPERGAFAEYRDLLGGQLLHPSYGLWTFYHTLDSKVPNRLEGARMALDLERHLRPIPIQGPGVPADRPYRVLPSTNWMPYSWSINNVVMGEVLHTALASWQAGRSDSAFELTKGALLASLYMGISPGNIGSMNYLDVNRREAQRDFADGSGVMARTLVEGLFGVRPDALARELLVRPGFPREWGHASLNHPSVTLAFRRDGQRERWTVEQPAAKFERLVLELPAASDRVVSVLADGKPVRWTVSADEVFAPRLRVELPFGRKSEVAIQWSGQPISAHAPAIAKTKDRDGFQRLRQGAFTWWQAASEPQAVARAACTLEAAPWTKGAPVRSRHVDLSPWFNDRVTELFKPGKYLSPRSPYVSLSLPSQGIGAWAGHVNAMTVIDDTGMRAQGGTLRLPNGLSFATPAASGAANVLFTSQWDNYPKQATVPLQGRAGRIYLLMAGSSNFMQSRIDNGEVVVTYADGTRGRLALRNPESWWPIEQDYFVDDYQFPYCGRLPVRVDLKTAKVRVLDPAALPQALLGKIDGGSATVFEMPLDRNKPLRSVELRTLANDVVIGLMGVTLD
;
A
#
# COMPACT_ATOMS: atom_id res chain seq x y z
N MET A 1 13.10 15.23 -17.20
CA MET A 1 12.77 15.63 -18.58
C MET A 1 12.93 17.14 -18.81
N ALA A 2 12.30 18.00 -17.99
CA ALA A 2 12.37 19.46 -18.13
C ALA A 2 13.79 20.02 -18.33
N ALA A 3 14.77 19.57 -17.53
CA ALA A 3 16.18 19.94 -17.70
C ALA A 3 16.75 19.63 -19.10
N ARG A 4 16.42 18.48 -19.69
CA ARG A 4 16.88 18.10 -21.05
C ARG A 4 16.28 19.04 -22.09
N ILE A 5 14.98 19.31 -21.99
CA ILE A 5 14.27 20.21 -22.90
C ILE A 5 14.83 21.62 -22.80
N ALA A 6 15.00 22.15 -21.58
CA ALA A 6 15.56 23.48 -21.34
C ALA A 6 16.90 23.66 -22.08
N ALA A 7 17.83 22.71 -21.93
CA ALA A 7 19.10 22.75 -22.64
C ALA A 7 18.93 22.75 -24.18
N MET A 8 18.03 21.92 -24.72
CA MET A 8 17.77 21.83 -26.17
C MET A 8 17.17 23.11 -26.76
N ILE A 9 16.42 23.87 -25.97
CA ILE A 9 15.81 25.14 -26.41
C ILE A 9 16.63 26.38 -25.99
N GLY A 10 17.88 26.20 -25.56
CA GLY A 10 18.78 27.30 -25.18
C GLY A 10 18.43 27.99 -23.86
N LYS A 11 17.72 27.31 -22.95
CA LYS A 11 17.39 27.78 -21.59
C LYS A 11 18.27 27.08 -20.56
N ASP A 12 18.43 27.69 -19.37
CA ASP A 12 19.24 27.13 -18.29
C ASP A 12 18.57 25.87 -17.70
N PRO A 13 19.22 24.68 -17.78
CA PRO A 13 18.67 23.46 -17.20
C PRO A 13 18.89 23.34 -15.68
N LYS A 14 19.79 24.14 -15.09
CA LYS A 14 20.25 23.96 -13.70
C LYS A 14 19.13 24.01 -12.66
N PRO A 15 18.13 24.91 -12.72
CA PRO A 15 17.07 24.93 -11.71
C PRO A 15 16.29 23.61 -11.65
N TYR A 16 15.99 23.01 -12.80
CA TYR A 16 15.27 21.74 -12.88
C TYR A 16 16.11 20.56 -12.39
N GLN A 17 17.42 20.58 -12.64
CA GLN A 17 18.35 19.55 -12.16
C GLN A 17 18.49 19.63 -10.64
N ALA A 18 18.77 20.83 -10.12
CA ALA A 18 18.92 21.06 -8.69
C ALA A 18 17.67 20.67 -7.90
N GLU A 19 16.48 21.00 -8.42
CA GLU A 19 15.21 20.62 -7.79
C GLU A 19 14.99 19.10 -7.81
N ALA A 20 15.21 18.43 -8.96
CA ALA A 20 15.08 16.98 -9.05
C ALA A 20 16.04 16.24 -8.09
N GLU A 21 17.28 16.71 -7.99
CA GLU A 21 18.25 16.18 -7.03
C GLU A 21 17.85 16.43 -5.58
N ARG A 22 17.33 17.63 -5.27
CA ARG A 22 16.86 17.97 -3.93
C ARG A 22 15.68 17.09 -3.52
N ILE A 23 14.71 16.88 -4.40
CA ILE A 23 13.59 15.97 -4.20
C ILE A 23 14.11 14.54 -3.98
N GLY A 24 15.01 14.05 -4.84
CA GLY A 24 15.59 12.71 -4.71
C GLY A 24 16.36 12.48 -3.40
N ARG A 25 17.07 13.50 -2.89
CA ARG A 25 17.72 13.47 -1.56
C ARG A 25 16.71 13.50 -0.42
N ALA A 26 15.68 14.35 -0.53
CA ALA A 26 14.63 14.46 0.48
C ALA A 26 13.85 13.14 0.61
N MET A 27 13.45 12.53 -0.50
CA MET A 27 12.76 11.24 -0.48
C MET A 27 13.59 10.15 0.23
N ARG A 28 14.90 10.07 -0.04
CA ARG A 28 15.79 9.12 0.64
C ARG A 28 15.98 9.42 2.13
N SER A 29 16.01 10.70 2.51
CA SER A 29 16.23 11.12 3.89
C SER A 29 14.97 10.99 4.75
N TYR A 30 13.80 11.22 4.16
CA TYR A 30 12.55 11.37 4.90
C TYR A 30 11.53 10.28 4.64
N LEU A 31 11.59 9.54 3.54
CA LEU A 31 10.56 8.55 3.17
C LEU A 31 11.11 7.14 3.00
N LEU A 32 12.41 6.95 2.75
CA LEU A 32 12.98 5.61 2.61
C LEU A 32 12.84 4.84 3.93
N MET A 33 12.22 3.66 3.88
CA MET A 33 12.13 2.71 4.99
C MET A 33 13.23 1.66 4.82
N PRO A 34 14.38 1.76 5.51
CA PRO A 34 15.54 0.92 5.22
C PRO A 34 15.28 -0.57 5.42
N GLU A 35 14.46 -0.93 6.41
CA GLU A 35 14.10 -2.32 6.71
C GLU A 35 13.23 -2.95 5.62
N ARG A 36 12.37 -2.15 4.98
CA ARG A 36 11.50 -2.61 3.89
C ARG A 36 12.15 -2.49 2.52
N GLY A 37 13.05 -1.52 2.35
CA GLY A 37 13.66 -1.20 1.06
C GLY A 37 12.70 -0.49 0.10
N ALA A 38 11.73 0.25 0.64
CA ALA A 38 10.74 1.01 -0.12
C ALA A 38 10.49 2.39 0.48
N PHE A 39 9.93 3.31 -0.30
CA PHE A 39 9.50 4.62 0.18
C PHE A 39 8.15 4.50 0.89
N ALA A 40 8.02 5.18 2.03
CA ALA A 40 6.75 5.42 2.72
C ALA A 40 5.86 6.34 1.88
N GLU A 41 4.55 6.30 2.15
CA GLU A 41 3.58 7.13 1.45
C GLU A 41 3.80 8.62 1.71
N TYR A 42 3.90 8.97 2.99
CA TYR A 42 4.16 10.33 3.46
C TYR A 42 4.80 10.27 4.85
N ARG A 43 5.25 11.44 5.31
CA ARG A 43 5.61 11.70 6.71
C ARG A 43 4.68 12.76 7.26
N ASP A 44 4.08 12.50 8.42
CA ASP A 44 3.21 13.49 9.07
C ASP A 44 3.97 14.81 9.30
N LEU A 45 3.27 15.93 9.09
CA LEU A 45 3.84 17.26 9.33
C LEU A 45 3.84 17.61 10.83
N LEU A 46 2.75 17.26 11.52
CA LEU A 46 2.52 17.56 12.93
C LEU A 46 2.78 16.32 13.81
N GLY A 47 2.47 16.45 15.10
CA GLY A 47 2.54 15.35 16.04
C GLY A 47 3.91 14.68 16.10
N GLY A 48 3.89 13.34 16.13
CA GLY A 48 5.10 12.51 16.15
C GLY A 48 5.85 12.43 14.81
N GLN A 49 5.37 13.12 13.76
CA GLN A 49 5.91 13.05 12.40
C GLN A 49 6.11 11.61 11.90
N LEU A 50 5.09 10.78 12.13
CA LEU A 50 5.10 9.37 11.79
C LEU A 50 5.29 9.17 10.28
N LEU A 51 6.02 8.11 9.91
CA LEU A 51 6.05 7.62 8.54
C LEU A 51 4.85 6.72 8.31
N HIS A 52 4.16 6.89 7.19
CA HIS A 52 3.07 6.02 6.78
C HIS A 52 3.62 4.83 5.97
N PRO A 53 3.78 3.63 6.59
CA PRO A 53 4.52 2.55 5.96
C PRO A 53 3.67 1.82 4.90
N SER A 54 2.35 2.00 4.91
CA SER A 54 1.47 1.35 3.96
C SER A 54 1.32 2.20 2.70
N TYR A 55 2.23 2.09 1.74
CA TYR A 55 2.17 2.91 0.53
C TYR A 55 1.20 2.35 -0.52
N GLY A 56 0.58 3.24 -1.31
CA GLY A 56 -0.28 2.83 -2.42
C GLY A 56 0.50 2.39 -3.65
N LEU A 57 -0.17 1.74 -4.61
CA LEU A 57 0.45 1.35 -5.89
C LEU A 57 1.13 2.54 -6.58
N TRP A 58 0.54 3.74 -6.47
CA TRP A 58 1.08 4.98 -7.04
C TRP A 58 2.44 5.37 -6.49
N THR A 59 2.71 5.12 -5.21
CA THR A 59 4.05 5.35 -4.64
C THR A 59 5.07 4.39 -5.25
N PHE A 60 4.68 3.16 -5.58
CA PHE A 60 5.56 2.24 -6.30
C PHE A 60 5.75 2.68 -7.77
N TYR A 61 4.67 2.77 -8.55
CA TYR A 61 4.83 3.00 -9.99
C TYR A 61 5.36 4.40 -10.34
N HIS A 62 4.98 5.46 -9.61
CA HIS A 62 5.48 6.80 -9.92
C HIS A 62 6.95 6.97 -9.58
N THR A 63 7.45 6.36 -8.50
CA THR A 63 8.86 6.50 -8.12
C THR A 63 9.77 5.78 -9.11
N LEU A 64 9.39 4.57 -9.54
CA LEU A 64 10.09 3.80 -10.57
C LEU A 64 10.06 4.53 -11.92
N ASP A 65 8.88 4.98 -12.35
CA ASP A 65 8.73 5.62 -13.66
C ASP A 65 9.42 7.00 -13.73
N SER A 66 9.47 7.70 -12.59
CA SER A 66 10.25 8.95 -12.43
C SER A 66 11.76 8.71 -12.29
N LYS A 67 12.21 7.44 -12.29
CA LYS A 67 13.62 7.05 -12.16
C LYS A 67 14.28 7.57 -10.87
N VAL A 68 13.51 7.66 -9.80
CA VAL A 68 14.02 8.04 -8.48
C VAL A 68 14.95 6.95 -7.91
N PRO A 69 14.52 5.67 -7.82
CA PRO A 69 15.39 4.61 -7.34
C PRO A 69 16.39 4.16 -8.42
N ASN A 70 17.57 3.74 -7.98
CA ASN A 70 18.46 2.93 -8.82
C ASN A 70 17.91 1.50 -9.00
N ARG A 71 18.59 0.66 -9.79
CA ARG A 71 18.13 -0.70 -10.10
C ARG A 71 17.93 -1.58 -8.86
N LEU A 72 18.84 -1.53 -7.89
CA LEU A 72 18.74 -2.32 -6.66
C LEU A 72 17.64 -1.78 -5.74
N GLU A 73 17.53 -0.46 -5.58
CA GLU A 73 16.42 0.16 -4.85
C GLU A 73 15.06 -0.23 -5.48
N GLY A 74 14.94 -0.17 -6.80
CA GLY A 74 13.73 -0.56 -7.52
C GLY A 74 13.38 -2.05 -7.35
N ALA A 75 14.40 -2.91 -7.37
CA ALA A 75 14.22 -4.34 -7.10
C ALA A 75 13.74 -4.61 -5.66
N ARG A 76 14.28 -3.89 -4.67
CA ARG A 76 13.81 -3.97 -3.28
C ARG A 76 12.36 -3.55 -3.14
N MET A 77 11.99 -2.45 -3.80
CA MET A 77 10.62 -1.95 -3.82
C MET A 77 9.64 -2.98 -4.42
N ALA A 78 10.05 -3.66 -5.50
CA ALA A 78 9.22 -4.69 -6.13
C ALA A 78 9.03 -5.90 -5.20
N LEU A 79 10.09 -6.36 -4.54
CA LEU A 79 10.00 -7.44 -3.55
C LEU A 79 9.17 -7.04 -2.32
N ASP A 80 9.23 -5.77 -1.90
CA ASP A 80 8.40 -5.28 -0.80
C ASP A 80 6.93 -5.21 -1.17
N LEU A 81 6.60 -4.76 -2.39
CA LEU A 81 5.22 -4.73 -2.90
C LEU A 81 4.57 -6.12 -2.87
N GLU A 82 5.31 -7.16 -3.28
CA GLU A 82 4.86 -8.56 -3.28
C GLU A 82 4.48 -9.07 -1.87
N ARG A 83 5.06 -8.49 -0.80
CA ARG A 83 4.71 -8.80 0.60
C ARG A 83 3.64 -7.86 1.17
N HIS A 84 3.66 -6.61 0.73
CA HIS A 84 2.91 -5.50 1.27
C HIS A 84 1.40 -5.60 0.99
N LEU A 85 1.03 -5.74 -0.28
CA LEU A 85 -0.36 -5.82 -0.72
C LEU A 85 -0.74 -7.28 -0.99
N ARG A 86 -1.98 -7.65 -0.63
CA ARG A 86 -2.49 -8.97 -0.96
C ARG A 86 -2.96 -8.99 -2.40
N PRO A 87 -2.51 -9.95 -3.21
CA PRO A 87 -3.03 -10.10 -4.56
C PRO A 87 -4.43 -10.69 -4.56
N ILE A 88 -5.25 -10.24 -5.51
CA ILE A 88 -6.55 -10.83 -5.82
C ILE A 88 -6.33 -11.76 -7.01
N PRO A 89 -6.52 -13.09 -6.85
CA PRO A 89 -6.24 -14.06 -7.89
C PRO A 89 -7.24 -13.95 -9.04
N ILE A 90 -6.75 -14.11 -10.27
CA ILE A 90 -7.58 -14.25 -11.46
C ILE A 90 -7.68 -15.73 -11.77
N GLN A 91 -8.86 -16.31 -11.53
CA GLN A 91 -9.16 -17.72 -11.69
C GLN A 91 -10.59 -17.89 -12.18
N GLY A 92 -10.90 -19.07 -12.72
CA GLY A 92 -12.23 -19.43 -13.16
C GLY A 92 -12.24 -20.04 -14.56
N PRO A 93 -13.43 -20.38 -15.08
CA PRO A 93 -13.59 -20.95 -16.42
C PRO A 93 -12.94 -20.06 -17.49
N GLY A 94 -12.12 -20.64 -18.37
CA GLY A 94 -11.44 -19.93 -19.47
C GLY A 94 -10.18 -19.16 -19.08
N VAL A 95 -9.82 -19.10 -17.80
CA VAL A 95 -8.53 -18.54 -17.37
C VAL A 95 -7.44 -19.61 -17.51
N PRO A 96 -6.34 -19.36 -18.24
CA PRO A 96 -5.24 -20.32 -18.35
C PRO A 96 -4.60 -20.61 -16.97
N ALA A 97 -4.26 -21.87 -16.72
CA ALA A 97 -3.66 -22.32 -15.46
C ALA A 97 -2.12 -22.41 -15.52
N ASP A 98 -1.51 -21.79 -16.53
CA ASP A 98 -0.06 -21.82 -16.76
C ASP A 98 0.72 -20.94 -15.77
N ARG A 99 0.08 -19.91 -15.21
CA ARG A 99 0.70 -18.93 -14.29
C ARG A 99 -0.29 -18.42 -13.23
N PRO A 100 0.18 -17.92 -12.08
CA PRO A 100 -0.67 -17.37 -11.02
C PRO A 100 -1.10 -15.92 -11.34
N TYR A 101 -1.97 -15.76 -12.34
CA TYR A 101 -2.51 -14.45 -12.72
C TYR A 101 -3.24 -13.79 -11.55
N ARG A 102 -3.04 -12.47 -11.42
CA ARG A 102 -3.56 -11.69 -10.30
C ARG A 102 -3.70 -10.23 -10.65
N VAL A 103 -4.47 -9.51 -9.84
CA VAL A 103 -4.51 -8.05 -9.79
C VAL A 103 -4.23 -7.57 -8.36
N LEU A 104 -4.01 -6.26 -8.20
CA LEU A 104 -3.76 -5.64 -6.90
C LEU A 104 -4.77 -4.49 -6.68
N PRO A 105 -5.27 -4.29 -5.45
CA PRO A 105 -5.96 -3.06 -5.09
C PRO A 105 -4.96 -1.90 -5.00
N SER A 106 -5.41 -0.66 -5.25
CA SER A 106 -4.57 0.54 -5.16
C SER A 106 -3.98 0.72 -3.76
N THR A 107 -4.79 0.46 -2.73
CA THR A 107 -4.39 0.37 -1.32
C THR A 107 -5.25 -0.64 -0.57
N ASN A 108 -4.78 -1.03 0.61
CA ASN A 108 -5.57 -1.76 1.61
C ASN A 108 -5.89 -0.88 2.83
N TRP A 109 -5.97 0.44 2.61
CA TRP A 109 -6.24 1.43 3.66
C TRP A 109 -7.70 1.37 4.12
N MET A 110 -7.96 1.71 5.38
CA MET A 110 -9.30 1.70 5.94
C MET A 110 -9.61 3.01 6.68
N PRO A 111 -10.87 3.49 6.63
CA PRO A 111 -12.03 2.90 5.96
C PRO A 111 -11.96 2.94 4.43
N TYR A 112 -12.69 2.05 3.74
CA TYR A 112 -12.73 2.03 2.28
C TYR A 112 -13.23 3.37 1.71
N SER A 113 -12.52 3.90 0.72
CA SER A 113 -12.93 5.05 -0.07
C SER A 113 -12.68 4.83 -1.56
N TRP A 114 -13.61 5.34 -2.37
CA TRP A 114 -13.41 5.46 -3.82
C TRP A 114 -12.17 6.33 -4.11
N SER A 115 -11.52 6.04 -5.23
CA SER A 115 -10.26 6.58 -5.72
C SER A 115 -9.01 6.25 -4.86
N ILE A 116 -9.16 5.56 -3.73
CA ILE A 116 -8.06 5.23 -2.81
C ILE A 116 -7.83 3.73 -2.73
N ASN A 117 -8.92 2.96 -2.70
CA ASN A 117 -8.88 1.52 -2.48
C ASN A 117 -9.18 0.69 -3.73
N ASN A 118 -9.49 1.30 -4.86
CA ASN A 118 -10.12 0.55 -5.94
C ASN A 118 -9.21 -0.54 -6.56
N VAL A 119 -9.81 -1.45 -7.31
CA VAL A 119 -9.05 -2.34 -8.20
C VAL A 119 -9.10 -1.72 -9.60
N VAL A 120 -8.11 -0.87 -9.90
CA VAL A 120 -8.09 -0.06 -11.14
C VAL A 120 -7.17 -0.69 -12.17
N MET A 121 -7.70 -0.98 -13.37
CA MET A 121 -6.94 -1.60 -14.47
C MET A 121 -5.69 -0.77 -14.82
N GLY A 122 -5.84 0.54 -14.97
CA GLY A 122 -4.75 1.46 -15.28
C GLY A 122 -3.62 1.40 -14.23
N GLU A 123 -3.96 1.40 -12.95
CA GLU A 123 -2.95 1.35 -11.88
C GLU A 123 -2.25 -0.01 -11.78
N VAL A 124 -2.97 -1.11 -12.01
CA VAL A 124 -2.36 -2.45 -12.07
C VAL A 124 -1.40 -2.55 -13.26
N LEU A 125 -1.77 -2.01 -14.43
CA LEU A 125 -0.91 -2.00 -15.61
C LEU A 125 0.32 -1.10 -15.41
N HIS A 126 0.17 0.06 -14.78
CA HIS A 126 1.32 0.92 -14.45
C HIS A 126 2.26 0.22 -13.45
N THR A 127 1.69 -0.49 -12.47
CA THR A 127 2.44 -1.33 -11.51
C THR A 127 3.18 -2.45 -12.22
N ALA A 128 2.58 -3.06 -13.25
CA ALA A 128 3.24 -4.07 -14.07
C ALA A 128 4.41 -3.46 -14.87
N LEU A 129 4.22 -2.28 -15.48
CA LEU A 129 5.30 -1.56 -16.15
C LEU A 129 6.47 -1.26 -15.20
N ALA A 130 6.18 -0.75 -13.99
CA ALA A 130 7.18 -0.51 -12.96
C ALA A 130 7.87 -1.81 -12.50
N SER A 131 7.15 -2.92 -12.42
CA SER A 131 7.73 -4.25 -12.14
C SER A 131 8.72 -4.69 -13.22
N TRP A 132 8.44 -4.47 -14.50
CA TRP A 132 9.41 -4.69 -15.59
C TRP A 132 10.61 -3.75 -15.50
N GLN A 133 10.40 -2.48 -15.14
CA GLN A 133 11.49 -1.52 -14.93
C GLN A 133 12.40 -1.95 -13.75
N ALA A 134 11.82 -2.56 -12.71
CA ALA A 134 12.53 -3.13 -11.56
C ALA A 134 13.17 -4.51 -11.82
N GLY A 135 12.95 -5.11 -12.99
CA GLY A 135 13.51 -6.42 -13.36
C GLY A 135 12.68 -7.64 -12.95
N ARG A 136 11.52 -7.46 -12.30
CA ARG A 136 10.60 -8.56 -11.91
C ARG A 136 9.66 -8.95 -13.07
N SER A 137 10.24 -9.45 -14.16
CA SER A 137 9.53 -9.70 -15.43
C SER A 137 8.35 -10.67 -15.31
N ASP A 138 8.49 -11.77 -14.55
CA ASP A 138 7.39 -12.74 -14.38
C ASP A 138 6.20 -12.11 -13.65
N SER A 139 6.45 -11.42 -12.53
CA SER A 139 5.39 -10.70 -11.80
C SER A 139 4.73 -9.63 -12.67
N ALA A 140 5.52 -8.92 -13.49
CA ALA A 140 4.99 -7.91 -14.41
C ALA A 140 4.05 -8.52 -15.46
N PHE A 141 4.43 -9.67 -16.04
CA PHE A 141 3.58 -10.38 -16.99
C PHE A 141 2.30 -10.92 -16.34
N GLU A 142 2.41 -11.51 -15.15
CA GLU A 142 1.28 -12.04 -14.39
C GLU A 142 0.24 -10.96 -14.04
N LEU A 143 0.70 -9.77 -13.62
CA LEU A 143 -0.16 -8.62 -13.37
C LEU A 143 -0.79 -8.08 -14.67
N THR A 144 0.01 -7.96 -15.74
CA THR A 144 -0.48 -7.46 -17.03
C THR A 144 -1.57 -8.38 -17.59
N LYS A 145 -1.28 -9.68 -17.68
CA LYS A 145 -2.23 -10.66 -18.21
C LYS A 145 -3.45 -10.80 -17.28
N GLY A 146 -3.25 -10.75 -15.96
CA GLY A 146 -4.34 -10.74 -14.98
C GLY A 146 -5.29 -9.55 -15.18
N ALA A 147 -4.76 -8.33 -15.29
CA ALA A 147 -5.57 -7.13 -15.53
C ALA A 147 -6.33 -7.19 -16.86
N LEU A 148 -5.69 -7.70 -17.92
CA LEU A 148 -6.32 -7.87 -19.23
C LEU A 148 -7.45 -8.90 -19.19
N LEU A 149 -7.21 -10.08 -18.59
CA LEU A 149 -8.24 -11.11 -18.42
C LEU A 149 -9.42 -10.57 -17.63
N ALA A 150 -9.15 -9.96 -16.48
CA ALA A 150 -10.18 -9.50 -15.57
C ALA A 150 -11.03 -8.37 -16.17
N SER A 151 -10.45 -7.49 -17.00
CA SER A 151 -11.16 -6.32 -17.53
C SER A 151 -11.74 -6.55 -18.93
N LEU A 152 -11.02 -7.22 -19.83
CA LEU A 152 -11.47 -7.42 -21.21
C LEU A 152 -12.31 -8.69 -21.40
N TYR A 153 -12.23 -9.68 -20.51
CA TYR A 153 -12.85 -11.00 -20.74
C TYR A 153 -13.82 -11.43 -19.65
N MET A 154 -13.53 -11.09 -18.39
CA MET A 154 -14.30 -11.61 -17.24
C MET A 154 -15.32 -10.62 -16.69
N GLY A 155 -15.23 -9.35 -17.10
CA GLY A 155 -16.20 -8.32 -16.74
C GLY A 155 -17.55 -8.51 -17.45
N ILE A 156 -18.53 -7.71 -17.05
CA ILE A 156 -19.84 -7.62 -17.68
C ILE A 156 -19.84 -6.76 -18.95
N SER A 157 -18.71 -6.10 -19.27
CA SER A 157 -18.47 -5.42 -20.54
C SER A 157 -17.25 -5.99 -21.27
N PRO A 158 -17.40 -7.08 -22.06
CA PRO A 158 -16.29 -7.67 -22.79
C PRO A 158 -15.59 -6.67 -23.73
N GLY A 159 -14.26 -6.77 -23.82
CA GLY A 159 -13.40 -5.87 -24.58
C GLY A 159 -13.15 -4.51 -23.92
N ASN A 160 -13.68 -4.27 -22.73
CA ASN A 160 -13.56 -2.96 -22.08
C ASN A 160 -12.15 -2.68 -21.55
N ILE A 161 -11.71 -1.43 -21.75
CA ILE A 161 -10.51 -0.85 -21.14
C ILE A 161 -10.97 0.28 -20.21
N GLY A 162 -11.83 -0.08 -19.26
CA GLY A 162 -12.40 0.84 -18.28
C GLY A 162 -11.50 1.02 -17.05
N SER A 163 -12.02 1.78 -16.08
CA SER A 163 -11.25 2.09 -14.86
C SER A 163 -11.28 0.94 -13.85
N MET A 164 -12.47 0.61 -13.30
CA MET A 164 -12.59 -0.35 -12.19
C MET A 164 -12.93 -1.77 -12.66
N ASN A 165 -12.31 -2.73 -11.99
CA ASN A 165 -12.51 -4.15 -12.22
C ASN A 165 -13.71 -4.71 -11.43
N TYR A 166 -14.36 -5.78 -11.92
CA TYR A 166 -15.42 -6.49 -11.20
C TYR A 166 -14.97 -7.06 -9.83
N LEU A 167 -13.66 -7.25 -9.66
CA LEU A 167 -13.00 -7.69 -8.43
C LEU A 167 -12.90 -6.61 -7.36
N ASP A 168 -13.18 -5.34 -7.68
CA ASP A 168 -13.53 -4.38 -6.65
C ASP A 168 -14.88 -4.79 -6.05
N VAL A 169 -14.88 -5.52 -4.96
CA VAL A 169 -16.12 -6.10 -4.40
C VAL A 169 -17.13 -5.05 -3.93
N ASN A 170 -16.69 -3.80 -3.73
CA ASN A 170 -17.48 -2.70 -3.18
C ASN A 170 -18.11 -1.81 -4.25
N ARG A 171 -17.39 -1.57 -5.36
CA ARG A 171 -17.88 -0.75 -6.49
C ARG A 171 -18.16 -1.56 -7.75
N ARG A 172 -17.66 -2.79 -7.81
CA ARG A 172 -17.70 -3.67 -8.98
C ARG A 172 -17.16 -2.94 -10.21
N GLU A 173 -17.59 -3.39 -11.38
CA GLU A 173 -17.24 -2.78 -12.65
C GLU A 173 -18.07 -1.50 -12.91
N ALA A 174 -17.87 -0.48 -12.08
CA ALA A 174 -18.37 0.87 -12.31
C ALA A 174 -17.34 1.68 -13.14
N GLN A 175 -17.76 2.82 -13.70
CA GLN A 175 -16.93 3.68 -14.56
C GLN A 175 -16.37 2.95 -15.82
N ARG A 176 -17.26 2.29 -16.57
CA ARG A 176 -16.89 1.47 -17.74
C ARG A 176 -16.36 2.30 -18.91
N ASP A 177 -16.98 3.45 -19.17
CA ASP A 177 -16.59 4.33 -20.28
C ASP A 177 -15.47 5.31 -19.90
N PHE A 178 -15.02 5.29 -18.64
CA PHE A 178 -13.91 6.09 -18.16
C PHE A 178 -12.59 5.35 -18.46
N ALA A 179 -12.04 5.58 -19.65
CA ALA A 179 -10.94 4.80 -20.22
C ALA A 179 -9.53 5.38 -19.96
N ASP A 180 -9.28 5.86 -18.75
CA ASP A 180 -7.96 6.35 -18.31
C ASP A 180 -6.85 5.28 -18.43
N GLY A 181 -7.22 4.01 -18.29
CA GLY A 181 -6.34 2.85 -18.47
C GLY A 181 -5.84 2.61 -19.90
N SER A 182 -6.45 3.21 -20.93
CA SER A 182 -6.12 2.92 -22.35
C SER A 182 -4.69 3.29 -22.73
N GLY A 183 -4.27 4.51 -22.39
CA GLY A 183 -2.89 4.97 -22.62
C GLY A 183 -1.87 4.18 -21.81
N VAL A 184 -2.21 3.84 -20.57
CA VAL A 184 -1.34 3.03 -19.69
C VAL A 184 -1.20 1.61 -20.23
N MET A 185 -2.27 1.01 -20.75
CA MET A 185 -2.23 -0.31 -21.38
C MET A 185 -1.32 -0.31 -22.60
N ALA A 186 -1.48 0.65 -23.51
CA ALA A 186 -0.64 0.78 -24.69
C ALA A 186 0.85 0.89 -24.29
N ARG A 187 1.16 1.77 -23.32
CA ARG A 187 2.53 1.95 -22.83
C ARG A 187 3.09 0.70 -22.16
N THR A 188 2.29 0.01 -21.35
CA THR A 188 2.67 -1.21 -20.63
C THR A 188 3.01 -2.34 -21.61
N LEU A 189 2.21 -2.54 -22.65
CA LEU A 189 2.47 -3.54 -23.68
C LEU A 189 3.70 -3.18 -24.53
N VAL A 190 3.84 -1.92 -24.94
CA VAL A 190 4.95 -1.48 -25.81
C VAL A 190 6.28 -1.38 -25.05
N GLU A 191 6.35 -0.65 -23.94
CA GLU A 191 7.59 -0.40 -23.18
C GLU A 191 7.95 -1.49 -22.18
N GLY A 192 6.95 -2.24 -21.70
CA GLY A 192 7.10 -3.31 -20.72
C GLY A 192 7.29 -4.66 -21.40
N LEU A 193 6.23 -5.20 -22.00
CA LEU A 193 6.23 -6.52 -22.62
C LEU A 193 7.19 -6.60 -23.82
N PHE A 194 7.00 -5.75 -24.83
CA PHE A 194 7.88 -5.71 -26.01
C PHE A 194 9.19 -4.96 -25.76
N GLY A 195 9.23 -4.13 -24.72
CA GLY A 195 10.47 -3.44 -24.33
C GLY A 195 10.92 -2.35 -25.29
N VAL A 196 10.05 -1.88 -26.19
CA VAL A 196 10.36 -0.85 -27.18
C VAL A 196 10.30 0.52 -26.51
N ARG A 197 11.45 1.15 -26.33
CA ARG A 197 11.62 2.40 -25.58
C ARG A 197 12.35 3.44 -26.44
N PRO A 198 11.61 4.27 -27.18
CA PRO A 198 12.20 5.29 -28.03
C PRO A 198 12.66 6.51 -27.22
N ASP A 199 13.89 6.98 -27.45
CA ASP A 199 14.36 8.31 -27.04
C ASP A 199 14.67 9.12 -28.31
N ALA A 200 13.63 9.72 -28.89
CA ALA A 200 13.76 10.49 -30.13
C ALA A 200 14.65 11.73 -29.96
N LEU A 201 14.73 12.29 -28.75
CA LEU A 201 15.58 13.43 -28.45
C LEU A 201 17.07 13.06 -28.45
N ALA A 202 17.40 11.80 -28.10
CA ALA A 202 18.75 11.23 -28.20
C ALA A 202 18.98 10.42 -29.49
N ARG A 203 17.96 10.35 -30.38
CA ARG A 203 17.94 9.52 -31.59
C ARG A 203 18.31 8.05 -31.31
N GLU A 204 17.86 7.53 -30.18
CA GLU A 204 18.13 6.16 -29.75
C GLU A 204 16.85 5.35 -29.64
N LEU A 205 16.91 4.09 -30.09
CA LEU A 205 15.91 3.08 -29.79
C LEU A 205 16.51 2.03 -28.85
N LEU A 206 15.95 1.94 -27.64
CA LEU A 206 16.23 0.84 -26.73
C LEU A 206 15.17 -0.26 -26.93
N VAL A 207 15.62 -1.50 -27.10
CA VAL A 207 14.78 -2.70 -27.08
C VAL A 207 15.21 -3.57 -25.91
N ARG A 208 14.37 -3.62 -24.88
CA ARG A 208 14.58 -4.35 -23.63
C ARG A 208 13.35 -5.20 -23.30
N PRO A 209 13.11 -6.32 -24.00
CA PRO A 209 11.88 -7.07 -23.90
C PRO A 209 11.68 -7.68 -22.51
N GLY A 210 10.42 -7.77 -22.12
CA GLY A 210 9.95 -8.32 -20.85
C GLY A 210 9.20 -9.65 -21.02
N PHE A 211 9.44 -10.38 -22.12
CA PHE A 211 8.74 -11.61 -22.45
C PHE A 211 8.91 -12.70 -21.38
N PRO A 212 7.87 -13.53 -21.15
CA PRO A 212 8.02 -14.80 -20.45
C PRO A 212 9.15 -15.65 -21.03
N ARG A 213 9.92 -16.32 -20.18
CA ARG A 213 11.12 -17.06 -20.58
C ARG A 213 10.82 -18.20 -21.56
N GLU A 214 9.66 -18.83 -21.40
CA GLU A 214 9.14 -19.94 -22.19
C GLU A 214 8.68 -19.54 -23.59
N TRP A 215 8.52 -18.24 -23.87
CA TRP A 215 8.14 -17.80 -25.21
C TRP A 215 9.27 -18.09 -26.20
N GLY A 216 8.94 -18.88 -27.22
CA GLY A 216 9.83 -19.16 -28.35
C GLY A 216 9.72 -18.12 -29.46
N HIS A 217 8.70 -17.26 -29.45
CA HIS A 217 8.56 -16.17 -30.43
C HIS A 217 7.61 -15.09 -29.93
N ALA A 218 7.76 -13.88 -30.46
CA ALA A 218 6.83 -12.77 -30.28
C ALA A 218 7.01 -11.76 -31.41
N SER A 219 5.96 -11.03 -31.76
CA SER A 219 6.05 -9.95 -32.75
C SER A 219 5.14 -8.78 -32.40
N LEU A 220 5.66 -7.56 -32.59
CA LEU A 220 4.92 -6.31 -32.57
C LEU A 220 5.01 -5.70 -33.96
N ASN A 221 3.86 -5.51 -34.61
CA ASN A 221 3.76 -4.71 -35.83
C ASN A 221 3.13 -3.37 -35.46
N HIS A 222 3.91 -2.29 -35.59
CA HIS A 222 3.45 -0.94 -35.26
C HIS A 222 3.99 0.05 -36.30
N PRO A 223 3.22 1.07 -36.73
CA PRO A 223 3.61 1.95 -37.84
C PRO A 223 4.98 2.64 -37.69
N SER A 224 5.45 2.84 -36.45
CA SER A 224 6.74 3.47 -36.19
C SER A 224 7.90 2.49 -35.96
N VAL A 225 7.63 1.33 -35.36
CA VAL A 225 8.65 0.35 -34.99
C VAL A 225 8.06 -1.05 -35.06
N THR A 226 8.68 -1.94 -35.82
CA THR A 226 8.37 -3.38 -35.81
C THR A 226 9.44 -4.12 -35.03
N LEU A 227 9.03 -5.07 -34.19
CA LEU A 227 9.92 -5.97 -33.46
C LEU A 227 9.46 -7.41 -33.71
N ALA A 228 10.39 -8.29 -34.05
CA ALA A 228 10.15 -9.73 -34.10
C ALA A 228 11.25 -10.47 -33.36
N PHE A 229 10.84 -11.48 -32.60
CA PHE A 229 11.71 -12.39 -31.86
C PHE A 229 11.34 -13.83 -32.22
N ARG A 230 12.35 -14.67 -32.42
CA ARG A 230 12.20 -16.12 -32.54
C ARG A 230 13.41 -16.83 -31.92
N ARG A 231 13.15 -17.90 -31.18
CA ARG A 231 14.13 -18.83 -30.63
C ARG A 231 13.85 -20.21 -31.20
N ASP A 232 14.90 -20.84 -31.73
CA ASP A 232 14.90 -22.22 -32.20
C ASP A 232 16.09 -22.94 -31.55
N GLY A 233 15.79 -23.75 -30.52
CA GLY A 233 16.81 -24.35 -29.66
C GLY A 233 17.75 -23.30 -29.07
N GLN A 234 19.03 -23.37 -29.44
CA GLN A 234 20.09 -22.47 -28.96
C GLN A 234 20.29 -21.24 -29.85
N ARG A 235 19.48 -21.06 -30.90
CA ARG A 235 19.58 -19.92 -31.82
C ARG A 235 18.45 -18.94 -31.57
N GLU A 236 18.78 -17.67 -31.44
CA GLU A 236 17.80 -16.58 -31.38
C GLU A 236 17.98 -15.63 -32.56
N ARG A 237 16.86 -15.11 -33.07
CA ARG A 237 16.82 -14.05 -34.07
C ARG A 237 15.90 -12.92 -33.58
N TRP A 238 16.42 -11.72 -33.68
CA TRP A 238 15.75 -10.47 -33.35
C TRP A 238 15.74 -9.58 -34.59
N THR A 239 14.58 -9.10 -35.00
CA THR A 239 14.44 -8.17 -36.11
C THR A 239 13.79 -6.89 -35.60
N VAL A 240 14.45 -5.76 -35.83
CA VAL A 240 13.93 -4.43 -35.47
C VAL A 240 13.86 -3.59 -36.73
N GLU A 241 12.70 -2.99 -37.01
CA GLU A 241 12.49 -2.11 -38.15
C GLU A 241 11.90 -0.78 -37.70
N GLN A 242 12.30 0.31 -38.34
CA GLN A 242 11.73 1.65 -38.15
C GLN A 242 11.56 2.35 -39.51
N PRO A 243 10.38 2.29 -40.13
CA PRO A 243 10.18 2.80 -41.49
C PRO A 243 10.63 4.25 -41.70
N ALA A 244 10.48 5.09 -40.68
CA ALA A 244 10.83 6.51 -40.72
C ALA A 244 12.30 6.83 -40.42
N ALA A 245 13.14 5.85 -40.08
CA ALA A 245 14.58 6.02 -39.78
C ALA A 245 14.89 7.20 -38.81
N LYS A 246 14.08 7.35 -37.76
CA LYS A 246 14.22 8.45 -36.78
C LYS A 246 15.39 8.24 -35.82
N PHE A 247 15.64 6.99 -35.44
CA PHE A 247 16.70 6.61 -34.52
C PHE A 247 17.98 6.26 -35.30
N GLU A 248 19.13 6.70 -34.82
CA GLU A 248 20.44 6.42 -35.42
C GLU A 248 21.22 5.37 -34.64
N ARG A 249 20.80 5.09 -33.40
CA ARG A 249 21.39 4.08 -32.52
C ARG A 249 20.34 3.07 -32.07
N LEU A 250 20.65 1.79 -32.22
CA LEU A 250 19.88 0.68 -31.65
C LEU A 250 20.65 0.08 -30.49
N VAL A 251 19.99 0.00 -29.34
CA VAL A 251 20.49 -0.66 -28.14
C VAL A 251 19.58 -1.84 -27.85
N LEU A 252 20.15 -3.05 -27.86
CA LEU A 252 19.44 -4.27 -27.49
C LEU A 252 19.92 -4.70 -26.10
N GLU A 253 19.00 -4.86 -25.15
CA GLU A 253 19.26 -5.45 -23.84
C GLU A 253 18.39 -6.70 -23.66
N LEU A 254 18.90 -7.83 -24.12
CA LEU A 254 18.14 -9.06 -24.32
C LEU A 254 18.35 -10.02 -23.15
N PRO A 255 17.30 -10.67 -22.61
CA PRO A 255 17.46 -11.70 -21.58
C PRO A 255 18.44 -12.78 -22.04
N ALA A 256 19.41 -13.13 -21.20
CA ALA A 256 20.33 -14.21 -21.54
C ALA A 256 19.62 -15.57 -21.43
N ALA A 257 19.57 -16.33 -22.52
CA ALA A 257 18.95 -17.65 -22.54
C ALA A 257 19.83 -18.70 -21.85
N SER A 258 21.15 -18.63 -22.10
CA SER A 258 22.16 -19.55 -21.58
C SER A 258 23.41 -18.81 -21.10
N ASP A 259 24.26 -19.52 -20.37
CA ASP A 259 25.46 -18.97 -19.73
C ASP A 259 26.67 -18.75 -20.66
N ARG A 260 26.61 -19.24 -21.90
CA ARG A 260 27.67 -19.06 -22.91
C ARG A 260 27.11 -18.55 -24.24
N VAL A 261 27.77 -17.54 -24.78
CA VAL A 261 27.51 -16.97 -26.12
C VAL A 261 28.59 -17.48 -27.08
N VAL A 262 28.18 -18.13 -28.17
CA VAL A 262 29.09 -18.57 -29.24
C VAL A 262 29.36 -17.42 -30.21
N SER A 263 28.30 -16.76 -30.67
CA SER A 263 28.40 -15.63 -31.59
C SER A 263 27.19 -14.70 -31.48
N VAL A 264 27.42 -13.43 -31.80
CA VAL A 264 26.38 -12.42 -32.02
C VAL A 264 26.67 -11.80 -33.38
N LEU A 265 25.71 -11.91 -34.30
CA LEU A 265 25.81 -11.36 -35.65
C LEU A 265 24.74 -10.29 -35.82
N ALA A 266 25.11 -9.10 -36.31
CA ALA A 266 24.17 -8.10 -36.81
C ALA A 266 24.26 -8.06 -38.33
N ASP A 267 23.13 -8.29 -39.01
CA ASP A 267 23.03 -8.31 -40.47
C ASP A 267 24.09 -9.23 -41.11
N GLY A 268 24.30 -10.40 -40.47
CA GLY A 268 25.26 -11.44 -40.88
C GLY A 268 26.72 -11.19 -40.46
N LYS A 269 27.06 -10.03 -39.88
CA LYS A 269 28.43 -9.67 -39.49
C LYS A 269 28.65 -9.80 -37.98
N PRO A 270 29.80 -10.33 -37.52
CA PRO A 270 30.12 -10.37 -36.10
C PRO A 270 30.09 -8.99 -35.45
N VAL A 271 29.43 -8.88 -34.31
CA VAL A 271 29.38 -7.64 -33.53
C VAL A 271 29.82 -7.88 -32.09
N ARG A 272 30.36 -6.83 -31.49
CA ARG A 272 30.73 -6.86 -30.06
C ARG A 272 29.46 -6.84 -29.22
N TRP A 273 29.44 -7.68 -28.20
CA TRP A 273 28.42 -7.66 -27.16
C TRP A 273 29.08 -7.49 -25.79
N THR A 274 28.28 -7.08 -24.81
CA THR A 274 28.69 -6.96 -23.41
C THR A 274 27.61 -7.53 -22.49
N VAL A 275 27.96 -7.77 -21.23
CA VAL A 275 26.97 -8.06 -20.20
C VAL A 275 26.43 -6.74 -19.68
N SER A 276 25.10 -6.59 -19.63
CA SER A 276 24.49 -5.40 -19.05
C SER A 276 24.83 -5.29 -17.56
N ALA A 277 25.24 -4.11 -17.13
CA ALA A 277 25.69 -3.87 -15.76
C ALA A 277 24.51 -3.81 -14.78
N ASP A 278 24.75 -4.26 -13.55
CA ASP A 278 23.81 -4.18 -12.41
C ASP A 278 22.40 -4.69 -12.74
N GLU A 279 22.30 -5.71 -13.58
CA GLU A 279 21.05 -6.44 -13.79
C GLU A 279 20.62 -7.13 -12.51
N VAL A 280 19.31 -7.18 -12.27
CA VAL A 280 18.70 -7.80 -11.09
C VAL A 280 17.73 -8.88 -11.54
N PHE A 281 17.69 -9.99 -10.81
CA PHE A 281 16.89 -11.21 -11.03
C PHE A 281 17.26 -12.02 -12.27
N ALA A 282 17.70 -11.39 -13.36
CA ALA A 282 18.17 -12.09 -14.55
C ALA A 282 19.21 -11.27 -15.32
N PRO A 283 20.28 -11.89 -15.83
CA PRO A 283 21.28 -11.19 -16.64
C PRO A 283 20.76 -10.90 -18.05
N ARG A 284 21.35 -9.87 -18.67
CA ARG A 284 21.06 -9.48 -20.06
C ARG A 284 22.32 -9.33 -20.87
N LEU A 285 22.23 -9.74 -22.13
CA LEU A 285 23.22 -9.47 -23.18
C LEU A 285 22.90 -8.10 -23.78
N ARG A 286 23.92 -7.24 -23.88
CA ARG A 286 23.83 -5.90 -24.46
C ARG A 286 24.57 -5.81 -25.79
N VAL A 287 23.89 -5.32 -26.82
CA VAL A 287 24.44 -5.01 -28.15
C VAL A 287 24.11 -3.56 -28.49
N GLU A 288 25.09 -2.82 -29.00
CA GLU A 288 24.89 -1.46 -29.51
C GLU A 288 25.30 -1.40 -30.98
N LEU A 289 24.42 -0.86 -31.81
CA LEU A 289 24.59 -0.84 -33.27
C LEU A 289 24.19 0.54 -33.83
N PRO A 290 24.85 1.02 -34.90
CA PRO A 290 24.25 2.01 -35.78
C PRO A 290 22.92 1.47 -36.32
N PHE A 291 21.93 2.34 -36.46
CA PHE A 291 20.59 1.92 -36.83
C PHE A 291 20.05 2.74 -38.00
N GLY A 292 19.71 2.02 -39.06
CA GLY A 292 18.97 2.55 -40.21
C GLY A 292 17.52 2.08 -40.16
N ARG A 293 16.98 1.61 -41.28
CA ARG A 293 15.58 1.19 -41.38
C ARG A 293 15.30 -0.18 -40.78
N LYS A 294 16.29 -1.07 -40.75
CA LYS A 294 16.17 -2.47 -40.33
C LYS A 294 17.51 -2.95 -39.77
N SER A 295 17.45 -3.81 -38.77
CA SER A 295 18.58 -4.62 -38.34
C SER A 295 18.09 -5.99 -37.90
N GLU A 296 18.80 -7.04 -38.30
CA GLU A 296 18.63 -8.40 -37.81
C GLU A 296 19.81 -8.78 -36.91
N VAL A 297 19.52 -9.15 -35.66
CA VAL A 297 20.51 -9.68 -34.72
C VAL A 297 20.26 -11.15 -34.46
N ALA A 298 21.25 -11.98 -34.79
CA ALA A 298 21.25 -13.41 -34.53
C ALA A 298 22.22 -13.74 -33.40
N ILE A 299 21.76 -14.51 -32.41
CA ILE A 299 22.58 -14.96 -31.27
C ILE A 299 22.63 -16.48 -31.29
N GLN A 300 23.85 -17.02 -31.27
CA GLN A 300 24.07 -18.44 -31.04
C GLN A 300 24.49 -18.64 -29.58
N TRP A 301 23.61 -19.28 -28.81
CA TRP A 301 23.86 -19.69 -27.44
C TRP A 301 24.54 -21.07 -27.41
N SER A 302 25.09 -21.40 -26.24
CA SER A 302 25.56 -22.73 -25.85
C SER A 302 25.61 -22.82 -24.32
N GLY A 303 26.04 -23.96 -23.79
CA GLY A 303 26.15 -24.15 -22.34
C GLY A 303 24.79 -24.41 -21.69
N GLN A 304 24.66 -24.03 -20.41
CA GLN A 304 23.47 -24.32 -19.62
C GLN A 304 22.51 -23.12 -19.62
N PRO A 305 21.18 -23.36 -19.56
CA PRO A 305 20.22 -22.29 -19.35
C PRO A 305 20.55 -21.48 -18.08
N ILE A 306 20.33 -20.16 -18.12
CA ILE A 306 20.52 -19.32 -16.93
C ILE A 306 19.62 -19.81 -15.79
N SER A 307 20.18 -20.04 -14.60
CA SER A 307 19.45 -20.55 -13.45
C SER A 307 19.28 -19.46 -12.39
N ALA A 308 18.09 -19.39 -11.78
CA ALA A 308 17.86 -18.56 -10.59
C ALA A 308 18.71 -19.02 -9.39
N HIS A 309 19.20 -20.26 -9.41
CA HIS A 309 20.04 -20.87 -8.38
C HIS A 309 21.53 -20.93 -8.76
N ALA A 310 21.99 -20.04 -9.64
CA ALA A 310 23.40 -19.92 -9.95
C ALA A 310 24.24 -19.61 -8.68
N PRO A 311 25.50 -20.05 -8.61
CA PRO A 311 26.32 -19.85 -7.43
C PRO A 311 26.64 -18.37 -7.18
N ALA A 312 26.65 -17.99 -5.90
CA ALA A 312 27.08 -16.67 -5.46
C ALA A 312 28.59 -16.48 -5.62
N ILE A 313 29.00 -15.24 -5.90
CA ILE A 313 30.42 -14.87 -5.97
C ILE A 313 30.94 -14.66 -4.55
N ALA A 314 31.73 -15.60 -4.04
CA ALA A 314 32.20 -15.64 -2.64
C ALA A 314 32.90 -14.35 -2.12
N LYS A 315 33.39 -13.47 -3.00
CA LYS A 315 34.11 -12.23 -2.63
C LYS A 315 33.26 -10.96 -2.66
N THR A 316 32.00 -11.02 -3.10
CA THR A 316 31.11 -9.85 -3.11
C THR A 316 30.28 -9.81 -1.85
N LYS A 317 30.44 -8.75 -1.05
CA LYS A 317 29.54 -8.49 0.09
C LYS A 317 28.12 -8.27 -0.42
N ASP A 318 27.15 -8.73 0.36
CA ASP A 318 25.75 -8.42 0.14
C ASP A 318 25.55 -6.91 0.08
N ARG A 319 24.75 -6.48 -0.90
CA ARG A 319 24.38 -5.09 -1.09
C ARG A 319 22.88 -4.97 -1.01
N ASP A 320 22.39 -4.29 0.02
CA ASP A 320 20.96 -4.00 0.18
C ASP A 320 20.04 -5.24 0.16
N GLY A 321 20.53 -6.38 0.68
CA GLY A 321 19.82 -7.66 0.67
C GLY A 321 19.97 -8.48 -0.61
N PHE A 322 20.90 -8.10 -1.50
CA PHE A 322 21.21 -8.83 -2.73
C PHE A 322 22.63 -9.38 -2.71
N GLN A 323 22.77 -10.60 -3.21
CA GLN A 323 24.04 -11.25 -3.50
C GLN A 323 24.31 -11.25 -5.00
N ARG A 324 25.59 -11.18 -5.38
CA ARG A 324 25.97 -11.21 -6.79
C ARG A 324 26.19 -12.65 -7.24
N LEU A 325 25.45 -13.09 -8.25
CA LEU A 325 25.58 -14.42 -8.84
C LEU A 325 26.47 -14.38 -10.07
N ARG A 326 27.05 -15.54 -10.41
CA ARG A 326 27.76 -15.76 -11.67
C ARG A 326 27.40 -17.10 -12.29
N GLN A 327 27.09 -17.08 -13.58
CA GLN A 327 26.96 -18.29 -14.39
C GLN A 327 27.58 -18.03 -15.76
N GLY A 328 28.61 -18.82 -16.10
CA GLY A 328 29.39 -18.66 -17.33
C GLY A 328 29.88 -17.22 -17.52
N ALA A 329 29.45 -16.60 -18.62
CA ALA A 329 29.83 -15.23 -18.98
C ALA A 329 29.06 -14.15 -18.23
N PHE A 330 27.98 -14.48 -17.52
CA PHE A 330 27.05 -13.50 -16.95
C PHE A 330 27.21 -13.33 -15.44
N THR A 331 26.98 -12.11 -14.98
CA THR A 331 26.82 -11.77 -13.55
C THR A 331 25.60 -10.88 -13.37
N TRP A 332 24.84 -11.08 -12.30
CA TRP A 332 23.68 -10.28 -11.94
C TRP A 332 23.47 -10.31 -10.42
N TRP A 333 22.55 -9.48 -9.94
CA TRP A 333 22.14 -9.46 -8.53
C TRP A 333 20.88 -10.31 -8.33
N GLN A 334 20.89 -11.13 -7.29
CA GLN A 334 19.74 -11.93 -6.85
C GLN A 334 19.47 -11.60 -5.38
N ALA A 335 18.19 -11.62 -4.97
CA ALA A 335 17.86 -11.49 -3.55
C ALA A 335 18.58 -12.60 -2.75
N ALA A 336 19.26 -12.23 -1.66
CA ALA A 336 20.05 -13.17 -0.84
C ALA A 336 19.17 -14.26 -0.22
N SER A 337 17.93 -13.90 0.10
CA SER A 337 16.83 -14.81 0.34
C SER A 337 15.74 -14.50 -0.69
N GLU A 338 15.22 -15.51 -1.39
CA GLU A 338 13.89 -15.33 -1.98
C GLU A 338 12.93 -14.92 -0.87
N PRO A 339 11.91 -14.08 -1.15
CA PRO A 339 10.83 -13.93 -0.21
C PRO A 339 10.29 -15.34 0.00
N GLN A 340 10.64 -15.98 1.12
CA GLN A 340 9.77 -17.02 1.62
C GLN A 340 8.42 -16.32 1.69
N ALA A 341 7.40 -16.94 1.08
CA ALA A 341 6.05 -16.62 1.47
C ALA A 341 6.09 -16.82 2.98
N VAL A 342 6.22 -15.73 3.74
CA VAL A 342 6.08 -15.77 5.18
C VAL A 342 4.73 -16.41 5.29
N ALA A 343 4.69 -17.65 5.77
CA ALA A 343 3.43 -18.31 6.08
C ALA A 343 2.78 -17.30 7.00
N ARG A 344 1.86 -16.50 6.44
CA ARG A 344 1.28 -15.39 7.16
C ARG A 344 0.67 -16.09 8.36
N ALA A 345 1.21 -15.78 9.55
CA ALA A 345 0.82 -16.47 10.77
C ALA A 345 -0.69 -16.62 10.73
N ALA A 346 -1.19 -17.86 10.94
CA ALA A 346 -2.59 -18.20 10.73
C ALA A 346 -3.45 -17.06 11.26
N CYS A 347 -4.09 -16.33 10.34
CA CYS A 347 -4.82 -15.13 10.68
C CYS A 347 -6.10 -15.58 11.36
N THR A 348 -6.09 -15.62 12.69
CA THR A 348 -7.25 -16.02 13.48
C THR A 348 -8.00 -14.78 13.94
N LEU A 349 -9.30 -14.79 13.67
CA LEU A 349 -10.24 -13.86 14.26
C LEU A 349 -10.64 -14.37 15.63
N GLU A 350 -10.56 -13.51 16.63
CA GLU A 350 -10.92 -13.87 18.00
C GLU A 350 -12.00 -12.92 18.52
N ALA A 351 -13.09 -13.48 19.04
CA ALA A 351 -14.05 -12.70 19.81
C ALA A 351 -13.37 -12.14 21.07
N ALA A 352 -13.90 -11.05 21.63
CA ALA A 352 -13.38 -10.46 22.85
C ALA A 352 -13.50 -11.43 24.06
N PRO A 353 -12.38 -11.97 24.61
CA PRO A 353 -12.43 -13.06 25.59
C PRO A 353 -13.12 -12.71 26.90
N TRP A 354 -13.04 -11.44 27.32
CA TRP A 354 -13.67 -10.96 28.54
C TRP A 354 -15.20 -11.11 28.54
N THR A 355 -15.83 -11.33 27.38
CA THR A 355 -17.30 -11.49 27.27
C THR A 355 -17.82 -12.85 27.73
N LYS A 356 -16.95 -13.87 27.84
CA LYS A 356 -17.32 -15.25 28.23
C LYS A 356 -16.51 -15.80 29.43
N GLY A 357 -15.55 -15.03 29.95
CA GLY A 357 -14.66 -15.42 31.04
C GLY A 357 -15.19 -15.10 32.44
N ALA A 358 -14.30 -15.00 33.42
CA ALA A 358 -14.66 -14.61 34.79
C ALA A 358 -15.38 -13.24 34.81
N PRO A 359 -16.49 -13.11 35.57
CA PRO A 359 -17.24 -11.86 35.65
C PRO A 359 -16.35 -10.68 36.05
N VAL A 360 -16.54 -9.55 35.36
CA VAL A 360 -15.82 -8.31 35.63
C VAL A 360 -16.40 -7.64 36.88
N ARG A 361 -15.55 -7.33 37.86
CA ARG A 361 -15.88 -6.59 39.08
C ARG A 361 -15.64 -5.11 38.88
N SER A 362 -16.59 -4.47 38.21
CA SER A 362 -16.45 -3.08 37.78
C SER A 362 -16.21 -2.10 38.93
N ARG A 363 -15.06 -1.41 38.91
CA ARG A 363 -14.77 -0.21 39.71
C ARG A 363 -14.56 0.98 38.79
N HIS A 364 -15.54 1.89 38.74
CA HIS A 364 -15.49 3.05 37.86
C HIS A 364 -14.44 4.06 38.31
N VAL A 365 -13.77 4.69 37.35
CA VAL A 365 -12.96 5.88 37.56
C VAL A 365 -13.81 7.08 37.13
N ASP A 366 -13.97 8.07 38.02
CA ASP A 366 -14.70 9.29 37.67
C ASP A 366 -13.90 10.07 36.62
N LEU A 367 -14.50 10.30 35.46
CA LEU A 367 -13.91 11.09 34.37
C LEU A 367 -14.51 12.48 34.26
N SER A 368 -15.55 12.80 35.05
CA SER A 368 -16.33 14.04 34.91
C SER A 368 -15.48 15.31 34.94
N PRO A 369 -14.45 15.43 35.80
CA PRO A 369 -13.56 16.61 35.80
C PRO A 369 -12.70 16.79 34.54
N TRP A 370 -12.55 15.74 33.72
CA TRP A 370 -11.67 15.73 32.55
C TRP A 370 -12.42 15.79 31.22
N PHE A 371 -13.74 15.63 31.21
CA PHE A 371 -14.50 15.76 29.97
C PHE A 371 -14.39 17.19 29.43
N ASN A 372 -14.03 17.29 28.15
CA ASN A 372 -13.81 18.57 27.47
C ASN A 372 -14.80 18.82 26.32
N ASP A 373 -15.64 17.85 25.99
CA ASP A 373 -16.69 18.02 24.99
C ASP A 373 -17.80 16.95 25.11
N ARG A 374 -18.76 16.99 24.19
CA ARG A 374 -19.77 15.97 23.95
C ARG A 374 -19.38 15.14 22.73
N VAL A 375 -19.58 13.83 22.80
CA VAL A 375 -19.30 12.92 21.67
C VAL A 375 -20.08 13.32 20.41
N THR A 376 -21.26 13.92 20.58
CA THR A 376 -22.12 14.42 19.50
C THR A 376 -21.56 15.62 18.74
N GLU A 377 -20.50 16.26 19.25
CA GLU A 377 -19.84 17.40 18.61
C GLU A 377 -18.72 16.98 17.64
N LEU A 378 -18.41 15.69 17.54
CA LEU A 378 -17.23 15.20 16.82
C LEU A 378 -17.17 15.63 15.35
N PHE A 379 -18.28 15.61 14.62
CA PHE A 379 -18.32 15.92 13.18
C PHE A 379 -19.11 17.19 12.84
N LYS A 380 -19.11 18.17 13.75
CA LYS A 380 -19.80 19.44 13.50
C LYS A 380 -19.07 20.28 12.43
N PRO A 381 -19.80 20.95 11.52
CA PRO A 381 -19.20 21.83 10.53
C PRO A 381 -18.34 22.93 11.16
N GLY A 382 -17.24 23.30 10.50
CA GLY A 382 -16.40 24.42 10.93
C GLY A 382 -15.53 24.14 12.16
N LYS A 383 -15.52 22.91 12.68
CA LYS A 383 -14.83 22.58 13.92
C LYS A 383 -13.31 22.56 13.75
N TYR A 384 -12.79 21.81 12.80
CA TYR A 384 -11.36 21.56 12.63
C TYR A 384 -10.76 22.53 11.63
N LEU A 385 -10.28 23.68 12.10
CA LEU A 385 -9.74 24.74 11.24
C LEU A 385 -8.22 24.82 11.26
N SER A 386 -7.57 24.49 12.38
CA SER A 386 -6.13 24.61 12.56
C SER A 386 -5.55 23.54 13.51
N PRO A 387 -4.28 23.15 13.34
CA PRO A 387 -3.34 23.60 12.31
C PRO A 387 -3.61 22.98 10.92
N ARG A 388 -3.11 23.62 9.85
CA ARG A 388 -3.19 23.12 8.47
C ARG A 388 -1.80 23.05 7.84
N SER A 389 -1.62 22.16 6.88
CA SER A 389 -0.39 22.15 6.08
C SER A 389 -0.20 23.51 5.39
N PRO A 390 0.98 24.14 5.48
CA PRO A 390 1.30 25.33 4.71
C PRO A 390 1.61 25.00 3.23
N TYR A 391 1.62 23.71 2.88
CA TYR A 391 1.85 23.19 1.54
C TYR A 391 0.59 22.56 0.96
N VAL A 392 0.56 22.37 -0.37
CA VAL A 392 -0.53 21.66 -1.06
C VAL A 392 -0.71 20.27 -0.46
N SER A 393 -1.89 20.02 0.10
CA SER A 393 -2.21 18.77 0.77
C SER A 393 -3.69 18.42 0.59
N LEU A 394 -3.98 17.13 0.52
CA LEU A 394 -5.32 16.56 0.62
C LEU A 394 -5.83 16.66 2.06
N SER A 395 -6.19 17.86 2.47
CA SER A 395 -6.65 18.13 3.83
C SER A 395 -8.08 17.68 4.06
N LEU A 396 -8.41 17.16 5.25
CA LEU A 396 -9.81 16.87 5.60
C LEU A 396 -10.67 18.15 5.63
N PRO A 397 -11.94 18.08 5.22
CA PRO A 397 -12.89 19.18 5.42
C PRO A 397 -13.01 19.62 6.89
N SER A 398 -13.52 20.83 7.13
CA SER A 398 -13.61 21.43 8.48
C SER A 398 -14.46 20.64 9.48
N GLN A 399 -15.32 19.74 9.02
CA GLN A 399 -16.10 18.83 9.84
C GLN A 399 -15.33 17.57 10.28
N GLY A 400 -14.09 17.36 9.81
CA GLY A 400 -13.23 16.24 10.24
C GLY A 400 -13.56 14.90 9.60
N ILE A 401 -14.41 14.89 8.56
CA ILE A 401 -14.74 13.73 7.73
C ILE A 401 -14.88 14.16 6.27
N GLY A 402 -14.46 13.29 5.35
CA GLY A 402 -14.54 13.50 3.92
C GLY A 402 -13.39 12.83 3.16
N ALA A 403 -13.40 12.99 1.85
CA ALA A 403 -12.36 12.45 0.97
C ALA A 403 -12.16 13.30 -0.30
N TRP A 404 -11.08 13.01 -1.03
CA TRP A 404 -10.82 13.57 -2.36
C TRP A 404 -11.91 13.22 -3.36
N ALA A 405 -12.34 14.23 -4.13
CA ALA A 405 -13.44 14.26 -5.11
C ALA A 405 -14.74 13.53 -4.68
N GLY A 406 -15.76 14.29 -4.29
CA GLY A 406 -17.13 13.78 -4.08
C GLY A 406 -17.56 13.55 -2.64
N HIS A 407 -16.63 13.57 -1.67
CA HIS A 407 -16.95 13.41 -0.24
C HIS A 407 -16.61 14.66 0.61
N VAL A 408 -16.40 15.81 -0.03
CA VAL A 408 -16.08 17.08 0.68
C VAL A 408 -17.22 17.59 1.56
N ASN A 409 -18.46 17.22 1.23
CA ASN A 409 -19.67 17.54 2.00
C ASN A 409 -20.16 16.35 2.83
N ALA A 410 -19.32 15.33 3.04
CA ALA A 410 -19.68 14.22 3.90
C ALA A 410 -19.97 14.73 5.31
N MET A 411 -21.09 14.28 5.86
CA MET A 411 -21.53 14.55 7.22
C MET A 411 -22.00 13.24 7.84
N THR A 412 -21.80 13.11 9.15
CA THR A 412 -22.39 12.04 9.94
C THR A 412 -22.95 12.62 11.22
N VAL A 413 -24.06 12.05 11.69
CA VAL A 413 -24.75 12.48 12.90
C VAL A 413 -24.43 11.49 13.99
N ILE A 414 -23.80 11.98 15.05
CA ILE A 414 -23.56 11.21 16.27
C ILE A 414 -24.67 11.54 17.26
N ASP A 415 -25.24 10.50 17.86
CA ASP A 415 -26.40 10.55 18.73
C ASP A 415 -26.14 9.63 19.93
N ASP A 416 -26.06 10.21 21.13
CA ASP A 416 -25.80 9.51 22.38
C ASP A 416 -27.03 9.33 23.27
N THR A 417 -28.25 9.53 22.73
CA THR A 417 -29.50 9.47 23.50
C THR A 417 -29.69 8.14 24.23
N GLY A 418 -29.41 7.00 23.59
CA GLY A 418 -29.50 5.67 24.21
C GLY A 418 -28.53 5.50 25.38
N MET A 419 -27.33 6.08 25.28
CA MET A 419 -26.35 6.11 26.36
C MET A 419 -26.83 6.93 27.56
N ARG A 420 -27.46 8.09 27.32
CA ARG A 420 -28.04 8.92 28.40
C ARG A 420 -29.19 8.22 29.10
N ALA A 421 -30.01 7.49 28.35
CA ALA A 421 -31.13 6.73 28.89
C ALA A 421 -30.72 5.61 29.87
N GLN A 422 -29.43 5.25 29.93
CA GLN A 422 -28.91 4.27 30.92
C GLN A 422 -28.84 4.83 32.36
N GLY A 423 -29.13 6.12 32.56
CA GLY A 423 -29.35 6.66 33.92
C GLY A 423 -28.11 6.70 34.80
N GLY A 424 -26.91 6.88 34.23
CA GLY A 424 -25.66 7.04 34.99
C GLY A 424 -24.70 5.86 34.88
N THR A 425 -25.17 4.69 34.45
CA THR A 425 -24.35 3.47 34.38
C THR A 425 -24.72 2.64 33.17
N LEU A 426 -23.82 2.56 32.19
CA LEU A 426 -23.91 1.65 31.07
C LEU A 426 -23.49 0.24 31.52
N ARG A 427 -24.37 -0.75 31.37
CA ARG A 427 -24.10 -2.16 31.71
C ARG A 427 -23.83 -2.97 30.44
N LEU A 428 -22.76 -3.74 30.46
CA LEU A 428 -22.33 -4.63 29.38
C LEU A 428 -22.44 -6.10 29.84
N PRO A 429 -22.33 -7.06 28.89
CA PRO A 429 -22.24 -8.47 29.23
C PRO A 429 -21.12 -8.78 30.25
N ASN A 430 -21.25 -9.92 30.92
CA ASN A 430 -20.26 -10.45 31.85
C ASN A 430 -19.86 -9.51 33.02
N GLY A 431 -20.76 -8.63 33.45
CA GLY A 431 -20.57 -7.78 34.63
C GLY A 431 -19.76 -6.49 34.42
N LEU A 432 -19.27 -6.25 33.20
CA LEU A 432 -18.61 -4.98 32.88
C LEU A 432 -19.64 -3.84 32.89
N SER A 433 -19.26 -2.69 33.44
CA SER A 433 -20.07 -1.49 33.40
C SER A 433 -19.18 -0.24 33.37
N PHE A 434 -19.71 0.84 32.86
CA PHE A 434 -19.06 2.16 32.82
C PHE A 434 -19.96 3.21 33.43
N ALA A 435 -19.38 4.15 34.17
CA ALA A 435 -20.08 5.39 34.55
C ALA A 435 -20.28 6.24 33.29
N THR A 436 -21.50 6.70 33.03
CA THR A 436 -21.84 7.54 31.87
C THR A 436 -22.75 8.68 32.32
N PRO A 437 -22.48 9.95 31.96
CA PRO A 437 -23.33 11.04 32.45
C PRO A 437 -24.74 10.95 31.86
N ALA A 438 -25.79 11.06 32.70
CA ALA A 438 -27.18 10.93 32.27
C ALA A 438 -27.82 12.24 31.76
N ALA A 439 -27.29 13.39 32.18
CA ALA A 439 -27.86 14.69 31.85
C ALA A 439 -27.74 15.00 30.35
N SER A 440 -28.85 15.43 29.75
CA SER A 440 -28.89 15.87 28.35
C SER A 440 -27.92 17.03 28.14
N GLY A 441 -27.10 16.96 27.09
CA GLY A 441 -26.15 18.00 26.74
C GLY A 441 -24.93 18.13 27.67
N ALA A 442 -24.76 17.29 28.70
CA ALA A 442 -23.56 17.27 29.51
C ALA A 442 -22.36 16.71 28.74
N ALA A 443 -21.16 17.24 28.98
CA ALA A 443 -19.92 16.66 28.44
C ALA A 443 -19.78 15.19 28.87
N ASN A 444 -19.32 14.32 27.97
CA ASN A 444 -19.22 12.87 28.21
C ASN A 444 -18.00 12.22 27.56
N VAL A 445 -17.05 13.03 27.10
CA VAL A 445 -15.84 12.52 26.47
C VAL A 445 -14.67 13.46 26.73
N LEU A 446 -13.52 12.86 26.98
CA LEU A 446 -12.23 13.52 26.98
C LEU A 446 -11.59 13.29 25.61
N PHE A 447 -11.64 14.29 24.74
CA PHE A 447 -11.00 14.25 23.43
C PHE A 447 -9.53 14.69 23.49
N THR A 448 -8.70 14.02 22.69
CA THR A 448 -7.36 14.45 22.34
C THR A 448 -7.18 14.49 20.83
N SER A 449 -6.39 15.44 20.31
CA SER A 449 -6.12 15.56 18.88
C SER A 449 -4.87 16.38 18.58
N GLN A 450 -4.37 16.30 17.34
CA GLN A 450 -3.41 17.28 16.80
C GLN A 450 -4.09 18.57 16.33
N TRP A 451 -5.43 18.61 16.23
CA TRP A 451 -6.21 19.83 16.03
C TRP A 451 -6.16 20.74 17.27
N ASP A 452 -6.13 22.06 17.09
CA ASP A 452 -5.98 23.03 18.18
C ASP A 452 -7.16 23.05 19.16
N ASN A 453 -8.30 22.49 18.78
CA ASN A 453 -9.50 22.43 19.62
C ASN A 453 -9.33 21.54 20.86
N TYR A 454 -8.36 20.62 20.83
CA TYR A 454 -8.18 19.63 21.89
C TYR A 454 -6.71 19.50 22.28
N PRO A 455 -6.41 19.09 23.52
CA PRO A 455 -5.04 18.80 23.90
C PRO A 455 -4.51 17.58 23.12
N LYS A 456 -3.20 17.57 22.85
CA LYS A 456 -2.54 16.42 22.19
C LYS A 456 -2.53 15.16 23.05
N GLN A 457 -2.58 15.36 24.37
CA GLN A 457 -2.61 14.32 25.38
C GLN A 457 -3.35 14.79 26.63
N ALA A 458 -3.93 13.86 27.38
CA ALA A 458 -4.57 14.14 28.65
C ALA A 458 -4.32 12.99 29.64
N THR A 459 -4.19 13.33 30.93
CA THR A 459 -3.87 12.37 31.99
C THR A 459 -4.93 12.38 33.08
N VAL A 460 -5.43 11.20 33.42
CA VAL A 460 -6.39 10.96 34.52
C VAL A 460 -5.68 10.18 35.63
N PRO A 461 -5.71 10.64 36.89
CA PRO A 461 -5.13 9.92 38.01
C PRO A 461 -5.87 8.60 38.25
N LEU A 462 -5.12 7.56 38.56
CA LEU A 462 -5.64 6.25 38.96
C LEU A 462 -5.23 5.97 40.40
N GLN A 463 -6.03 5.17 41.11
CA GLN A 463 -5.78 4.79 42.49
C GLN A 463 -6.00 3.30 42.74
N GLY A 464 -5.25 2.76 43.68
CA GLY A 464 -5.32 1.35 44.08
C GLY A 464 -4.59 0.42 43.11
N ARG A 465 -5.05 -0.84 43.05
CA ARG A 465 -4.51 -1.90 42.18
C ARG A 465 -5.66 -2.50 41.36
N ALA A 466 -5.33 -3.04 40.19
CA ALA A 466 -6.27 -3.73 39.32
C ALA A 466 -5.51 -4.72 38.45
N GLY A 467 -6.14 -5.83 38.07
CA GLY A 467 -5.59 -6.80 37.13
C GLY A 467 -5.93 -6.46 35.68
N ARG A 468 -6.99 -5.68 35.45
CA ARG A 468 -7.44 -5.25 34.12
C ARG A 468 -7.96 -3.82 34.15
N ILE A 469 -7.81 -3.12 33.03
CA ILE A 469 -8.49 -1.85 32.76
C ILE A 469 -9.32 -2.00 31.49
N TYR A 470 -10.55 -1.52 31.57
CA TYR A 470 -11.48 -1.43 30.46
C TYR A 470 -11.70 0.05 30.12
N LEU A 471 -11.74 0.34 28.82
CA LEU A 471 -11.90 1.70 28.31
C LEU A 471 -13.07 1.72 27.33
N LEU A 472 -14.02 2.64 27.51
CA LEU A 472 -15.03 2.95 26.51
C LEU A 472 -14.53 4.16 25.72
N MET A 473 -14.28 3.99 24.42
CA MET A 473 -13.63 5.00 23.60
C MET A 473 -14.35 5.19 22.27
N ALA A 474 -14.40 6.43 21.79
CA ALA A 474 -15.01 6.77 20.51
C ALA A 474 -14.26 7.92 19.85
N GLY A 475 -14.22 7.97 18.53
CA GLY A 475 -13.54 9.03 17.81
C GLY A 475 -13.49 8.77 16.31
N SER A 476 -12.72 9.59 15.61
CA SER A 476 -12.54 9.50 14.16
C SER A 476 -11.27 8.74 13.80
N SER A 477 -11.21 8.29 12.56
CA SER A 477 -10.01 7.89 11.84
C SER A 477 -10.27 8.10 10.35
N ASN A 478 -9.26 7.94 9.50
CA ASN A 478 -9.44 8.07 8.06
C ASN A 478 -8.43 7.19 7.29
N PHE A 479 -8.68 7.00 5.99
CA PHE A 479 -7.89 6.12 5.13
C PHE A 479 -6.43 6.55 5.00
N MET A 480 -6.12 7.86 5.07
CA MET A 480 -4.73 8.33 5.05
C MET A 480 -4.01 7.98 6.34
N GLN A 481 -4.72 7.72 7.44
CA GLN A 481 -4.13 7.38 8.74
C GLN A 481 -4.13 5.87 8.97
N SER A 482 -4.25 5.05 7.91
CA SER A 482 -4.36 3.60 7.99
C SER A 482 -3.03 2.89 8.27
N ARG A 483 -3.08 1.85 9.11
CA ARG A 483 -1.92 1.01 9.45
C ARG A 483 -0.78 1.80 10.09
N ILE A 484 -1.14 2.82 10.86
CA ILE A 484 -0.25 3.52 11.78
C ILE A 484 -0.97 3.74 13.10
N ASP A 485 -0.19 3.92 14.16
CA ASP A 485 -0.75 4.17 15.48
C ASP A 485 -1.37 5.57 15.47
N ASN A 486 -2.70 5.62 15.44
CA ASN A 486 -3.48 6.85 15.48
C ASN A 486 -3.34 7.53 16.84
N GLY A 487 -3.27 6.72 17.89
CA GLY A 487 -3.02 7.14 19.26
C GLY A 487 -2.57 6.01 20.16
N GLU A 488 -2.46 6.29 21.44
CA GLU A 488 -2.11 5.32 22.47
C GLU A 488 -2.76 5.65 23.81
N VAL A 489 -2.98 4.60 24.60
CA VAL A 489 -3.31 4.70 26.02
C VAL A 489 -2.13 4.15 26.82
N VAL A 490 -1.62 4.97 27.73
CA VAL A 490 -0.46 4.65 28.56
C VAL A 490 -0.88 4.62 30.02
N VAL A 491 -0.78 3.45 30.65
CA VAL A 491 -1.00 3.30 32.10
C VAL A 491 0.35 3.38 32.79
N THR A 492 0.50 4.29 33.73
CA THR A 492 1.71 4.39 34.56
C THR A 492 1.43 3.92 35.98
N TYR A 493 2.34 3.10 36.52
CA TYR A 493 2.33 2.62 37.89
C TYR A 493 3.07 3.60 38.82
N ALA A 494 2.86 3.47 40.13
CA ALA A 494 3.50 4.31 41.14
C ALA A 494 5.04 4.15 41.14
N ASP A 495 5.56 2.99 40.73
CA ASP A 495 6.99 2.72 40.55
C ASP A 495 7.59 3.35 39.27
N GLY A 496 6.78 4.04 38.46
CA GLY A 496 7.18 4.68 37.21
C GLY A 496 7.16 3.76 35.97
N THR A 497 6.96 2.45 36.13
CA THR A 497 6.80 1.53 34.99
C THR A 497 5.51 1.80 34.23
N ARG A 498 5.44 1.39 32.95
CA ARG A 498 4.33 1.73 32.05
C ARG A 498 3.86 0.54 31.24
N GLY A 499 2.55 0.45 31.06
CA GLY A 499 1.93 -0.38 30.03
C GLY A 499 1.38 0.49 28.90
N ARG A 500 1.33 -0.04 27.68
CA ARG A 500 0.85 0.66 26.49
C ARG A 500 -0.20 -0.15 25.75
N LEU A 501 -1.29 0.50 25.36
CA LEU A 501 -2.27 0.02 24.40
C LEU A 501 -2.22 0.92 23.16
N ALA A 502 -1.87 0.34 22.00
CA ALA A 502 -1.86 1.06 20.73
C ALA A 502 -3.28 1.15 20.14
N LEU A 503 -3.64 2.32 19.64
CA LEU A 503 -4.88 2.57 18.89
C LEU A 503 -4.49 2.70 17.42
N ARG A 504 -4.58 1.60 16.68
CA ARG A 504 -4.10 1.48 15.29
C ARG A 504 -5.23 0.96 14.42
N ASN A 505 -5.55 1.62 13.32
CA ASN A 505 -6.56 1.11 12.40
C ASN A 505 -5.95 0.21 11.31
N PRO A 506 -6.64 -0.86 10.90
CA PRO A 506 -7.91 -1.34 11.46
C PRO A 506 -7.78 -2.22 12.70
N GLU A 507 -6.57 -2.60 13.11
CA GLU A 507 -6.32 -3.71 14.04
C GLU A 507 -6.91 -3.49 15.45
N SER A 508 -7.02 -2.25 15.92
CA SER A 508 -7.58 -1.91 17.22
C SER A 508 -8.45 -0.64 17.21
N TRP A 509 -8.20 0.34 16.33
CA TRP A 509 -8.96 1.60 16.32
C TRP A 509 -9.97 1.67 15.16
N TRP A 510 -11.26 1.68 15.52
CA TRP A 510 -12.38 1.73 14.57
C TRP A 510 -13.10 3.07 14.69
N PRO A 511 -13.38 3.77 13.57
CA PRO A 511 -14.08 5.04 13.60
C PRO A 511 -15.49 4.85 14.16
N ILE A 512 -16.02 5.90 14.76
CA ILE A 512 -17.31 5.89 15.45
C ILE A 512 -18.48 5.68 14.48
N GLU A 513 -18.40 6.18 13.25
CA GLU A 513 -19.52 6.24 12.30
C GLU A 513 -19.67 4.99 11.44
N GLN A 514 -18.72 4.05 11.50
CA GLN A 514 -18.75 2.86 10.67
C GLN A 514 -17.97 1.67 11.25
N ASP A 515 -18.37 0.47 10.83
CA ASP A 515 -17.55 -0.73 10.95
C ASP A 515 -16.65 -0.87 9.71
N TYR A 516 -15.49 -1.51 9.87
CA TYR A 516 -14.62 -1.79 8.73
C TYR A 516 -15.15 -2.94 7.87
N PHE A 517 -14.82 -2.90 6.58
CA PHE A 517 -14.95 -4.07 5.72
C PHE A 517 -13.91 -5.12 6.11
N VAL A 518 -14.29 -6.39 6.04
CA VAL A 518 -13.39 -7.51 6.31
C VAL A 518 -13.59 -8.55 5.21
N ASP A 519 -12.51 -8.91 4.54
CA ASP A 519 -12.47 -9.96 3.51
C ASP A 519 -11.13 -10.71 3.51
N ASP A 520 -11.01 -11.76 2.70
CA ASP A 520 -9.81 -12.61 2.65
C ASP A 520 -8.64 -12.01 1.86
N TYR A 521 -8.92 -10.96 1.08
CA TYR A 521 -8.01 -10.39 0.09
C TYR A 521 -7.57 -8.98 0.45
N GLN A 522 -8.35 -7.98 0.05
CA GLN A 522 -7.96 -6.58 0.18
C GLN A 522 -7.97 -6.12 1.65
N PHE A 523 -8.92 -6.61 2.44
CA PHE A 523 -9.20 -6.16 3.79
C PHE A 523 -9.12 -7.29 4.82
N PRO A 524 -7.97 -7.98 4.91
CA PRO A 524 -7.78 -9.02 5.90
C PRO A 524 -7.72 -8.39 7.28
N TYR A 525 -8.48 -8.96 8.21
CA TYR A 525 -8.43 -8.61 9.62
C TYR A 525 -7.89 -9.79 10.42
N CYS A 526 -6.91 -9.53 11.30
CA CYS A 526 -6.35 -10.55 12.18
C CYS A 526 -6.38 -10.04 13.62
N GLY A 527 -6.69 -10.94 14.56
CA GLY A 527 -6.69 -10.65 15.98
C GLY A 527 -8.09 -10.40 16.54
N ARG A 528 -8.15 -9.62 17.62
CA ARG A 528 -9.35 -9.47 18.43
C ARG A 528 -10.36 -8.55 17.77
N LEU A 529 -11.59 -9.02 17.62
CA LEU A 529 -12.71 -8.20 17.16
C LEU A 529 -13.15 -7.23 18.28
N PRO A 530 -13.49 -5.99 17.94
CA PRO A 530 -13.96 -5.03 18.94
C PRO A 530 -15.34 -5.41 19.48
N VAL A 531 -15.60 -5.06 20.74
CA VAL A 531 -16.98 -4.94 21.24
C VAL A 531 -17.43 -3.52 20.99
N ARG A 532 -18.56 -3.38 20.30
CA ARG A 532 -19.11 -2.10 19.85
C ARG A 532 -20.32 -1.72 20.71
N VAL A 533 -20.48 -0.45 21.05
CA VAL A 533 -21.60 0.09 21.83
C VAL A 533 -22.26 1.19 21.03
N ASP A 534 -23.42 0.90 20.44
CA ASP A 534 -24.14 1.83 19.58
C ASP A 534 -24.74 2.96 20.44
N LEU A 535 -24.29 4.19 20.22
CA LEU A 535 -24.53 5.31 21.14
C LEU A 535 -26.00 5.70 21.24
N LYS A 536 -26.71 5.61 20.10
CA LYS A 536 -28.13 5.97 19.98
C LYS A 536 -29.05 5.01 20.71
N THR A 537 -28.66 3.74 20.84
CA THR A 537 -29.52 2.68 21.40
C THR A 537 -28.98 2.05 22.68
N ALA A 538 -27.73 2.36 23.05
CA ALA A 538 -26.93 1.63 24.04
C ALA A 538 -26.82 0.12 23.77
N LYS A 539 -27.08 -0.33 22.53
CA LYS A 539 -26.95 -1.74 22.15
C LYS A 539 -25.48 -2.13 22.12
N VAL A 540 -25.14 -3.20 22.84
CA VAL A 540 -23.81 -3.80 22.83
C VAL A 540 -23.76 -4.89 21.74
N ARG A 541 -22.84 -4.75 20.80
CA ARG A 541 -22.56 -5.74 19.75
C ARG A 541 -21.24 -6.43 20.06
N VAL A 542 -21.32 -7.69 20.49
CA VAL A 542 -20.16 -8.59 20.60
C VAL A 542 -20.02 -9.30 19.26
N LEU A 543 -18.98 -8.97 18.50
CA LEU A 543 -18.76 -9.54 17.18
C LEU A 543 -18.23 -10.97 17.31
N ASP A 544 -18.87 -11.89 16.60
CA ASP A 544 -18.49 -13.31 16.53
C ASP A 544 -17.80 -13.59 15.18
N PRO A 545 -16.56 -14.13 15.17
CA PRO A 545 -15.90 -14.57 13.96
C PRO A 545 -16.78 -15.42 13.02
N ALA A 546 -17.65 -16.28 13.57
CA ALA A 546 -18.47 -17.19 12.78
C ALA A 546 -19.62 -16.50 12.01
N ALA A 547 -20.03 -15.30 12.44
CA ALA A 547 -21.15 -14.54 11.86
C ALA A 547 -20.75 -13.11 11.48
N LEU A 548 -19.45 -12.86 11.30
CA LEU A 548 -18.89 -11.52 11.15
C LEU A 548 -19.48 -10.75 9.96
N PRO A 549 -19.61 -11.30 8.73
CA PRO A 549 -20.13 -10.55 7.60
C PRO A 549 -21.55 -10.00 7.81
N GLN A 550 -22.38 -10.70 8.57
CA GLN A 550 -23.76 -10.28 8.90
C GLN A 550 -23.81 -9.30 10.08
N ALA A 551 -22.80 -9.31 10.95
CA ALA A 551 -22.73 -8.50 12.16
C ALA A 551 -22.15 -7.10 11.94
N LEU A 552 -21.35 -6.90 10.88
CA LEU A 552 -20.72 -5.63 10.54
C LEU A 552 -21.76 -4.66 9.96
N LEU A 553 -21.86 -3.48 10.58
CA LEU A 553 -22.76 -2.42 10.16
C LEU A 553 -21.94 -1.36 9.46
N GLY A 554 -21.84 -1.45 8.12
CA GLY A 554 -21.08 -0.54 7.26
C GLY A 554 -21.13 0.91 7.77
N LYS A 555 -22.23 1.65 7.56
CA LYS A 555 -22.47 2.91 8.29
C LYS A 555 -23.32 2.64 9.54
N ILE A 556 -23.04 3.35 10.62
CA ILE A 556 -23.75 3.21 11.91
C ILE A 556 -24.52 4.50 12.22
N ASP A 557 -25.85 4.40 12.29
CA ASP A 557 -26.71 5.51 12.69
C ASP A 557 -26.48 5.89 14.16
N GLY A 558 -26.14 7.16 14.41
CA GLY A 558 -25.78 7.67 15.74
C GLY A 558 -24.36 7.32 16.21
N GLY A 559 -23.65 6.46 15.50
CA GLY A 559 -22.28 6.03 15.81
C GLY A 559 -22.17 4.97 16.91
N SER A 560 -20.97 4.42 17.09
CA SER A 560 -20.66 3.34 18.03
C SER A 560 -19.29 3.53 18.69
N ALA A 561 -19.24 3.41 20.01
CA ALA A 561 -18.00 3.37 20.77
C ALA A 561 -17.38 1.97 20.76
N THR A 562 -16.07 1.88 20.97
CA THR A 562 -15.32 0.63 21.11
C THR A 562 -14.93 0.41 22.57
N VAL A 563 -15.07 -0.83 23.03
CA VAL A 563 -14.57 -1.27 24.34
C VAL A 563 -13.20 -1.90 24.18
N PHE A 564 -12.22 -1.34 24.87
CA PHE A 564 -10.87 -1.89 24.96
C PHE A 564 -10.63 -2.57 26.29
N GLU A 565 -9.84 -3.63 26.27
CA GLU A 565 -9.31 -4.31 27.45
C GLU A 565 -7.78 -4.21 27.38
N MET A 566 -7.16 -3.85 28.50
CA MET A 566 -5.71 -3.91 28.66
C MET A 566 -5.37 -4.62 29.99
N PRO A 567 -4.49 -5.63 29.97
CA PRO A 567 -4.04 -6.29 31.18
C PRO A 567 -3.18 -5.33 32.02
N LEU A 568 -3.29 -5.43 33.35
CA LEU A 568 -2.51 -4.67 34.31
C LEU A 568 -1.78 -5.60 35.28
N ASP A 569 -0.64 -5.14 35.79
CA ASP A 569 0.02 -5.80 36.91
C ASP A 569 -0.75 -5.55 38.22
N ARG A 570 -1.46 -6.59 38.68
CA ARG A 570 -2.27 -6.58 39.91
C ARG A 570 -1.46 -6.28 41.18
N ASN A 571 -0.13 -6.44 41.14
CA ASN A 571 0.72 -6.23 42.30
C ASN A 571 1.21 -4.79 42.42
N LYS A 572 1.09 -3.99 41.35
CA LYS A 572 1.60 -2.62 41.31
C LYS A 572 0.50 -1.58 41.55
N PRO A 573 0.71 -0.64 42.49
CA PRO A 573 -0.20 0.51 42.61
C PRO A 573 -0.23 1.32 41.32
N LEU A 574 -1.44 1.65 40.86
CA LEU A 574 -1.66 2.49 39.70
C LEU A 574 -1.42 3.96 40.06
N ARG A 575 -0.94 4.75 39.08
CA ARG A 575 -0.73 6.19 39.22
C ARG A 575 -1.62 6.99 38.28
N SER A 576 -1.65 6.62 37.00
CA SER A 576 -2.41 7.38 35.99
C SER A 576 -2.68 6.57 34.73
N VAL A 577 -3.71 6.97 34.00
CA VAL A 577 -3.94 6.62 32.60
C VAL A 577 -3.83 7.88 31.76
N GLU A 578 -3.08 7.80 30.67
CA GLU A 578 -2.84 8.91 29.75
C GLU A 578 -3.32 8.53 28.36
N LEU A 579 -4.14 9.38 27.76
CA LEU A 579 -4.56 9.28 26.37
C LEU A 579 -3.70 10.21 25.53
N ARG A 580 -3.14 9.72 24.42
CA ARG A 580 -2.35 10.53 23.48
C ARG A 580 -2.83 10.29 22.05
N THR A 581 -3.01 11.37 21.30
CA THR A 581 -3.23 11.30 19.84
C THR A 581 -1.91 11.53 19.13
N LEU A 582 -1.52 10.62 18.24
CA LEU A 582 -0.21 10.62 17.57
C LEU A 582 -0.32 11.09 16.12
N ALA A 583 -1.31 10.56 15.40
CA ALA A 583 -1.57 10.84 13.99
C ALA A 583 -2.24 12.20 13.77
N ASN A 584 -2.02 12.78 12.58
CA ASN A 584 -2.73 13.97 12.12
C ASN A 584 -4.18 13.61 11.78
N ASP A 585 -5.08 14.60 11.77
CA ASP A 585 -6.45 14.45 11.27
C ASP A 585 -7.34 13.41 12.01
N VAL A 586 -6.90 12.94 13.18
CA VAL A 586 -7.62 12.00 14.06
C VAL A 586 -8.06 12.71 15.33
N VAL A 587 -9.26 12.39 15.83
CA VAL A 587 -9.75 12.78 17.15
C VAL A 587 -10.06 11.51 17.94
N ILE A 588 -9.47 11.37 19.13
CA ILE A 588 -9.61 10.17 19.97
C ILE A 588 -10.26 10.58 21.27
N GLY A 589 -11.33 9.90 21.65
CA GLY A 589 -12.12 10.20 22.84
C GLY A 589 -12.14 9.07 23.85
N LEU A 590 -11.93 9.40 25.12
CA LEU A 590 -12.15 8.52 26.26
C LEU A 590 -13.48 8.88 26.94
N MET A 591 -14.45 7.97 26.90
CA MET A 591 -15.80 8.17 27.45
C MET A 591 -15.99 7.51 28.81
N GLY A 592 -15.23 6.45 29.12
CA GLY A 592 -15.35 5.73 30.38
C GLY A 592 -14.12 4.89 30.69
N VAL A 593 -13.80 4.75 31.98
CA VAL A 593 -12.73 3.90 32.49
C VAL A 593 -13.26 3.04 33.64
N THR A 594 -13.01 1.74 33.56
CA THR A 594 -13.37 0.77 34.60
C THR A 594 -12.18 -0.11 34.94
N LEU A 595 -11.88 -0.23 36.22
CA LEU A 595 -10.86 -1.12 36.78
C LEU A 595 -11.52 -2.41 37.27
N ASP A 596 -10.78 -3.51 37.17
CA ASP A 596 -11.17 -4.84 37.68
C ASP A 596 -10.06 -5.49 38.51
#